data_AF-A0A328DH57-F1
#
_entry.id   AF-A0A328DH57-F1
#
_cell.length_a   1.000
_cell.length_b   1.000
_cell.length_c   1.000
_cell.angle_alpha   90.00
_cell.angle_beta   90.00
_cell.angle_gamma   90.00
#
_symmetry.space_group_name_H-M   'P 1'
#
loop_
_entity.id
_entity.type
_entity.pdbx_description
1 polymer ?
#
loop_
_entity_poly.entity_id
_entity_poly.type
_entity_poly.pdbx_seq_one_letter_code
_entity_poly.pdbx_strand_id
1 'polypeptide(L)'
;MSYEGVSNLGGFSCGLVKLYISPAMSCPNHYVGVISGEPSSVPYPSDVGDISRFVWNFLAEKTSIQPTNTSSACPKACGSIGEACIRTETDGKGKCVISTTRYVPAYSTRLKYETDRWTLLPSNSTNEVSDPVWTESNWDTIRVRVYTVQEAAYDHFVLFHGVAVTVLSYLLIGMSKAFITKAMKRD
;
A
#
# COMPACT_ATOMS: atom_id res chain seq x y z
N MET A 1 40.78 14.50 5.14
CA MET A 1 40.53 13.29 4.36
C MET A 1 39.06 12.94 4.52
N SER A 2 38.25 13.49 3.62
CA SER A 2 36.80 13.35 3.66
C SER A 2 36.45 11.98 3.09
N TYR A 3 35.79 11.15 3.88
CA TYR A 3 35.24 9.89 3.37
C TYR A 3 34.02 10.21 2.51
N GLU A 4 34.24 10.41 1.20
CA GLU A 4 33.18 10.23 0.21
C GLU A 4 32.86 8.74 0.15
N GLY A 5 31.93 8.33 1.01
CA GLY A 5 31.28 7.03 0.90
C GLY A 5 30.47 6.99 -0.39
N VAL A 6 31.07 6.45 -1.46
CA VAL A 6 30.35 6.00 -2.65
C VAL A 6 29.40 4.90 -2.21
N SER A 7 28.20 5.30 -1.79
CA SER A 7 27.08 4.41 -1.53
C SER A 7 26.51 3.97 -2.87
N ASN A 8 27.20 3.01 -3.50
CA ASN A 8 26.61 2.16 -4.54
C ASN A 8 25.51 1.30 -3.89
N LEU A 9 24.39 1.92 -3.54
CA LEU A 9 23.17 1.21 -3.20
C LEU A 9 22.64 0.58 -4.49
N GLY A 10 23.07 -0.66 -4.75
CA GLY A 10 22.54 -1.50 -5.81
C GLY A 10 21.03 -1.70 -5.67
N GLY A 11 20.34 -1.90 -6.80
CA GLY A 11 18.89 -2.04 -6.84
C GLY A 11 18.17 -0.76 -7.27
N PHE A 12 17.01 -0.49 -6.67
CA PHE A 12 16.14 0.62 -7.09
C PHE A 12 16.61 2.01 -6.66
N SER A 13 17.61 2.08 -5.79
CA SER A 13 18.29 3.33 -5.43
C SER A 13 19.20 3.88 -6.53
N CYS A 14 19.51 3.07 -7.56
CA CYS A 14 20.39 3.44 -8.67
C CYS A 14 19.82 4.62 -9.48
N GLY A 15 20.71 5.50 -9.96
CA GLY A 15 20.35 6.63 -10.81
C GLY A 15 19.58 6.23 -12.07
N LEU A 16 19.87 5.06 -12.64
CA LEU A 16 19.14 4.57 -13.82
C LEU A 16 17.65 4.35 -13.53
N VAL A 17 17.31 3.70 -12.41
CA VAL A 17 15.90 3.39 -12.07
C VAL A 17 15.12 4.67 -11.78
N LYS A 18 15.74 5.62 -11.06
CA LYS A 18 15.17 6.92 -10.72
C LYS A 18 14.86 7.80 -11.93
N LEU A 19 15.41 7.50 -13.11
CA LEU A 19 15.05 8.17 -14.36
C LEU A 19 13.73 7.69 -14.97
N TYR A 20 13.19 6.55 -14.53
CA TYR A 20 11.99 5.95 -15.11
C TYR A 20 10.82 5.85 -14.15
N ILE A 21 11.07 5.58 -12.87
CA ILE A 21 10.02 5.37 -11.87
C ILE A 21 10.35 6.08 -10.56
N SER A 22 9.33 6.25 -9.72
CA SER A 22 9.48 6.57 -8.31
C SER A 22 9.28 5.28 -7.50
N PRO A 23 10.36 4.54 -7.17
CA PRO A 23 10.24 3.27 -6.49
C PRO A 23 9.75 3.45 -5.05
N ALA A 24 8.89 2.55 -4.59
CA ALA A 24 8.38 2.54 -3.21
C ALA A 24 9.43 2.01 -2.22
N MET A 25 10.34 1.16 -2.71
CA MET A 25 11.39 0.54 -1.91
C MET A 25 12.77 0.70 -2.56
N SER A 26 13.81 0.81 -1.74
CA SER A 26 15.21 0.84 -2.21
C SER A 26 15.71 -0.53 -2.67
N CYS A 27 15.27 -1.59 -1.99
CA CYS A 27 15.62 -2.97 -2.29
C CYS A 27 14.68 -3.56 -3.36
N PRO A 28 15.22 -4.24 -4.39
CA PRO A 28 14.39 -4.96 -5.35
C PRO A 28 13.52 -6.01 -4.67
N ASN A 29 12.24 -6.05 -5.03
CA ASN A 29 11.29 -7.07 -4.59
C ASN A 29 10.66 -7.71 -5.83
N HIS A 30 10.67 -9.04 -5.90
CA HIS A 30 10.09 -9.84 -6.98
C HIS A 30 8.65 -10.26 -6.70
N TYR A 31 8.06 -9.78 -5.62
CA TYR A 31 6.64 -9.94 -5.39
C TYR A 31 5.83 -9.33 -6.53
N VAL A 32 4.90 -10.12 -7.08
CA VAL A 32 4.16 -9.77 -8.30
C VAL A 32 3.04 -8.75 -8.05
N GLY A 33 2.71 -8.48 -6.79
CA GLY A 33 1.58 -7.63 -6.42
C GLY A 33 0.24 -8.37 -6.47
N VAL A 34 -0.83 -7.62 -6.31
CA VAL A 34 -2.21 -8.13 -6.34
C VAL A 34 -3.03 -7.28 -7.29
N ILE A 35 -3.81 -7.93 -8.15
CA ILE A 35 -4.79 -7.25 -9.00
C ILE A 35 -6.07 -7.09 -8.19
N SER A 36 -6.32 -5.86 -7.72
CA SER A 36 -7.39 -5.59 -6.76
C SER A 36 -8.76 -5.47 -7.43
N GLY A 37 -8.78 -4.97 -8.67
CA GLY A 37 -10.01 -4.70 -9.42
C GLY A 37 -10.04 -5.38 -10.79
N GLU A 38 -10.75 -4.77 -11.73
CA GLU A 38 -10.89 -5.28 -13.09
C GLU A 38 -9.52 -5.34 -13.80
N PRO A 39 -9.12 -6.51 -14.32
CA PRO A 39 -7.87 -6.65 -15.07
C PRO A 39 -7.87 -5.77 -16.32
N SER A 40 -6.91 -4.85 -16.40
CA SER A 40 -6.80 -3.88 -17.51
C SER A 40 -5.37 -3.77 -18.03
N SER A 41 -5.24 -3.43 -19.32
CA SER A 41 -3.96 -3.05 -19.93
C SER A 41 -3.41 -1.71 -19.43
N VAL A 42 -4.22 -0.97 -18.67
CA VAL A 42 -3.81 0.24 -17.94
C VAL A 42 -3.98 -0.07 -16.45
N PRO A 43 -2.99 -0.72 -15.82
CA PRO A 43 -3.11 -1.15 -14.44
C PRO A 43 -3.01 0.04 -13.49
N TYR A 44 -3.65 -0.09 -12.33
CA TYR A 44 -3.44 0.86 -11.24
C TYR A 44 -1.99 0.77 -10.75
N PRO A 45 -1.31 1.89 -10.46
CA PRO A 45 0.08 1.85 -10.00
C PRO A 45 0.30 1.01 -8.74
N SER A 46 -0.72 0.88 -7.88
CA SER A 46 -0.70 0.03 -6.68
C SER A 46 -0.67 -1.47 -6.98
N ASP A 47 -1.20 -1.87 -8.12
CA ASP A 47 -1.39 -3.28 -8.50
C ASP A 47 -0.15 -3.83 -9.25
N VAL A 48 0.85 -2.98 -9.50
CA VAL A 48 2.05 -3.33 -10.28
C VAL A 48 3.31 -3.02 -9.48
N GLY A 49 4.10 -4.06 -9.22
CA GLY A 49 5.38 -3.91 -8.52
C GLY A 49 6.39 -3.04 -9.28
N ASP A 50 7.30 -2.41 -8.52
CA ASP A 50 8.36 -1.52 -9.01
C ASP A 50 9.18 -2.13 -10.16
N ILE A 51 9.45 -3.44 -10.15
CA ILE A 51 10.21 -4.12 -11.22
C ILE A 51 9.46 -4.00 -12.53
N SER A 52 8.18 -4.40 -12.54
CA SER A 52 7.34 -4.39 -13.73
C SER A 52 7.16 -2.96 -14.26
N ARG A 53 6.98 -1.98 -13.36
CA ARG A 53 6.91 -0.55 -13.74
C ARG A 53 8.20 -0.07 -14.39
N PHE A 54 9.36 -0.39 -13.81
CA PHE A 54 10.65 -0.03 -14.36
C PHE A 54 10.89 -0.69 -15.72
N VAL A 55 10.69 -2.01 -15.82
CA VAL A 55 10.92 -2.79 -17.04
C VAL A 55 10.01 -2.30 -18.17
N TRP A 56 8.74 -2.03 -17.89
CA TRP A 56 7.82 -1.50 -18.89
C TRP A 56 8.29 -0.14 -19.43
N ASN A 57 8.64 0.81 -18.54
CA ASN A 57 9.11 2.14 -18.95
C ASN A 57 10.44 2.06 -19.72
N PHE A 58 11.37 1.23 -19.24
CA PHE A 58 12.68 1.04 -19.87
C PHE A 58 12.54 0.40 -21.26
N LEU A 59 11.78 -0.69 -21.39
CA LEU A 59 11.54 -1.35 -22.66
C LEU A 59 10.79 -0.44 -23.63
N ALA A 60 9.77 0.28 -23.16
CA ALA A 60 9.00 1.21 -23.99
C ALA A 60 9.90 2.27 -24.60
N GLU A 61 10.84 2.84 -23.85
CA GLU A 61 11.78 3.82 -24.41
C GLU A 61 12.80 3.17 -25.34
N LYS A 62 13.43 2.06 -24.93
CA LYS A 62 14.52 1.44 -25.70
C LYS A 62 14.06 0.82 -27.01
N THR A 63 12.81 0.39 -27.08
CA THR A 63 12.19 -0.15 -28.30
C THR A 63 11.39 0.90 -29.07
N SER A 64 11.40 2.16 -28.64
CA SER A 64 10.62 3.19 -29.30
C SER A 64 11.17 3.55 -30.67
N ILE A 65 10.25 3.80 -31.61
CA ILE A 65 10.59 4.47 -32.86
C ILE A 65 10.61 5.96 -32.55
N GLN A 66 11.73 6.64 -32.83
CA GLN A 66 11.86 8.08 -32.54
C GLN A 66 10.73 8.85 -33.23
N PRO A 67 9.83 9.51 -32.47
CA PRO A 67 8.86 10.41 -33.06
C PRO A 67 9.62 11.60 -33.62
N THR A 68 9.37 11.93 -34.89
CA THR A 68 10.03 13.03 -35.61
C THR A 68 9.69 14.42 -35.03
N ASN A 69 8.74 14.49 -34.09
CA ASN A 69 8.38 15.71 -33.37
C ASN A 69 8.42 15.47 -31.86
N THR A 70 9.45 16.04 -31.27
CA THR A 70 9.58 16.54 -29.88
C THR A 70 8.40 16.27 -28.94
N SER A 71 8.63 15.37 -27.99
CA SER A 71 8.43 15.61 -26.55
C SER A 71 7.13 16.33 -26.17
N SER A 72 5.98 15.79 -26.56
CA SER A 72 4.73 16.15 -25.86
C SER A 72 4.80 15.55 -24.45
N ALA A 73 4.72 16.42 -23.44
CA ALA A 73 4.49 15.99 -22.07
C ALA A 73 3.11 15.32 -22.01
N CYS A 74 3.03 14.16 -21.37
CA CYS A 74 1.81 13.35 -21.25
C CYS A 74 1.46 13.04 -19.79
N PRO A 75 1.05 14.02 -18.98
CA PRO A 75 0.69 13.73 -17.59
C PRO A 75 -0.49 12.74 -17.44
N LYS A 76 -1.31 12.53 -18.50
CA LYS A 76 -2.47 11.62 -18.47
C LYS A 76 -2.47 10.57 -19.58
N ALA A 77 -2.28 11.00 -20.84
CA ALA A 77 -2.30 10.12 -21.99
C ALA A 77 -1.60 10.76 -23.18
N CYS A 78 -1.21 9.93 -24.14
CA CYS A 78 -0.71 10.36 -25.44
C CYS A 78 -1.85 10.46 -26.45
N GLY A 79 -1.67 11.28 -27.49
CA GLY A 79 -2.74 11.63 -28.43
C GLY A 79 -2.90 10.64 -29.58
N SER A 80 -1.84 9.92 -29.95
CA SER A 80 -1.87 9.01 -31.11
C SER A 80 -2.01 7.55 -30.68
N ILE A 81 -2.60 6.75 -31.58
CA ILE A 81 -2.73 5.31 -31.41
C ILE A 81 -1.33 4.68 -31.41
N GLY A 82 -1.06 3.80 -30.45
CA GLY A 82 0.24 3.13 -30.32
C GLY A 82 1.31 3.96 -29.62
N GLU A 83 0.96 5.14 -29.10
CA GLU A 83 1.83 5.90 -28.20
C GLU A 83 1.62 5.44 -26.74
N ALA A 84 2.73 5.28 -26.04
CA ALA A 84 2.78 5.01 -24.61
C ALA A 84 3.38 6.23 -23.91
N CYS A 85 2.79 6.60 -22.77
CA CYS A 85 3.37 7.63 -21.92
C CYS A 85 4.30 7.00 -20.89
N ILE A 86 5.58 7.34 -20.95
CA ILE A 86 6.61 6.83 -20.05
C ILE A 86 7.10 7.90 -19.08
N ARG A 87 7.72 7.48 -17.95
CA ARG A 87 8.39 8.34 -16.96
C ARG A 87 7.50 9.38 -16.29
N THR A 88 6.19 9.14 -16.22
CA THR A 88 5.24 10.08 -15.59
C THR A 88 5.48 10.24 -14.09
N GLU A 89 6.00 9.20 -13.43
CA GLU A 89 6.20 9.17 -11.97
C GLU A 89 7.35 10.05 -11.46
N THR A 90 8.33 10.40 -12.32
CA THR A 90 9.52 11.14 -11.88
C THR A 90 9.23 12.63 -11.78
N ASP A 91 8.85 13.24 -12.90
CA ASP A 91 8.70 14.71 -13.01
C ASP A 91 7.22 15.13 -13.17
N GLY A 92 6.27 14.19 -13.10
CA GLY A 92 4.85 14.43 -13.33
C GLY A 92 4.48 14.78 -14.79
N LYS A 93 5.47 14.95 -15.66
CA LYS A 93 5.27 15.39 -17.05
C LYS A 93 5.06 14.23 -18.01
N GLY A 94 5.79 13.12 -17.82
CA GLY A 94 5.80 12.01 -18.77
C GLY A 94 6.36 12.37 -20.15
N LYS A 95 6.61 11.36 -20.99
CA LYS A 95 7.06 11.51 -22.37
C LYS A 95 6.34 10.52 -23.27
N CYS A 96 5.73 10.99 -24.36
CA CYS A 96 5.14 10.09 -25.35
C CYS A 96 6.21 9.41 -26.20
N VAL A 97 6.09 8.10 -26.35
CA VAL A 97 6.91 7.27 -27.21
C VAL A 97 6.05 6.29 -27.99
N ILE A 98 6.39 6.03 -29.25
CA ILE A 98 5.72 4.99 -30.04
C ILE A 98 6.44 3.67 -29.76
N SER A 99 5.78 2.74 -29.06
CA SER A 99 6.34 1.44 -28.72
C SER A 99 5.24 0.37 -28.68
N THR A 100 5.62 -0.88 -28.96
CA THR A 100 4.73 -2.04 -28.83
C THR A 100 4.67 -2.59 -27.40
N THR A 101 5.44 -2.01 -26.48
CA THR A 101 5.49 -2.41 -25.07
C THR A 101 4.15 -2.12 -24.39
N ARG A 102 3.51 -3.14 -23.81
CA ARG A 102 2.19 -3.04 -23.17
C ARG A 102 2.14 -3.85 -21.89
N TYR A 103 1.30 -3.44 -20.95
CA TYR A 103 0.93 -4.29 -19.83
C TYR A 103 -0.06 -5.35 -20.29
N VAL A 104 0.14 -6.58 -19.79
CA VAL A 104 -0.77 -7.69 -19.97
C VAL A 104 -1.09 -8.21 -18.57
N PRO A 105 -2.36 -8.14 -18.11
CA PRO A 105 -2.74 -8.71 -16.83
C PRO A 105 -2.41 -10.20 -16.79
N ALA A 106 -1.62 -10.60 -15.81
CA ALA A 106 -1.22 -11.99 -15.59
C ALA A 106 -1.86 -12.49 -14.29
N TYR A 107 -2.96 -13.22 -14.43
CA TYR A 107 -3.68 -13.85 -13.33
C TYR A 107 -4.17 -15.23 -13.77
N SER A 108 -4.63 -16.03 -12.80
CA SER A 108 -5.17 -17.36 -13.09
C SER A 108 -6.37 -17.27 -14.02
N THR A 109 -6.37 -18.03 -15.10
CA THR A 109 -7.52 -18.23 -16.03
C THR A 109 -8.77 -18.79 -15.33
N ARG A 110 -8.60 -19.36 -14.13
CA ARG A 110 -9.69 -19.83 -13.28
C ARG A 110 -10.34 -18.73 -12.47
N LEU A 111 -9.80 -17.51 -12.49
CA LEU A 111 -10.42 -16.37 -11.84
C LEU A 111 -11.12 -15.52 -12.90
N LYS A 112 -12.31 -15.05 -12.56
CA LYS A 112 -13.09 -14.14 -13.40
C LYS A 112 -13.60 -12.98 -12.56
N TYR A 113 -13.29 -11.76 -12.99
CA TYR A 113 -13.79 -10.55 -12.35
C TYR A 113 -15.12 -10.16 -13.00
N GLU A 114 -16.20 -10.17 -12.22
CA GLU A 114 -17.53 -9.74 -12.67
C GLU A 114 -18.27 -9.05 -11.54
N THR A 115 -18.93 -7.93 -11.83
CA THR A 115 -19.77 -7.21 -10.85
C THR A 115 -19.00 -6.89 -9.56
N ASP A 116 -17.80 -6.32 -9.71
CA ASP A 116 -16.92 -5.92 -8.61
C ASP A 116 -16.48 -7.04 -7.65
N ARG A 117 -16.38 -8.27 -8.16
CA ARG A 117 -15.90 -9.41 -7.38
C ARG A 117 -15.16 -10.41 -8.24
N TRP A 118 -14.19 -11.07 -7.61
CA TRP A 118 -13.51 -12.23 -8.15
C TRP A 118 -14.33 -13.49 -7.90
N THR A 119 -14.55 -14.26 -8.96
CA THR A 119 -15.23 -15.56 -8.92
C THR A 119 -14.28 -16.66 -9.38
N LEU A 120 -14.36 -17.82 -8.71
CA LEU A 120 -13.57 -19.00 -9.07
C LEU A 120 -14.35 -19.85 -10.08
N LEU A 121 -13.79 -20.01 -11.26
CA LEU A 121 -14.28 -20.91 -12.28
C LEU A 121 -13.89 -22.36 -11.94
N PRO A 122 -14.78 -23.32 -12.24
CA PRO A 122 -14.48 -24.74 -12.07
C PRO A 122 -13.26 -25.14 -12.90
N SER A 123 -12.47 -26.09 -12.38
CA SER A 123 -11.35 -26.65 -13.14
C SER A 123 -11.90 -27.42 -14.34
N ASN A 124 -11.37 -27.15 -15.54
CA ASN A 124 -11.73 -27.91 -16.72
C ASN A 124 -11.02 -29.27 -16.68
N SER A 125 -11.79 -30.37 -16.68
CA SER A 125 -11.30 -31.74 -16.49
C SER A 125 -10.44 -32.29 -17.64
N THR A 126 -10.23 -31.51 -18.70
CA THR A 126 -9.41 -31.89 -19.86
C THR A 126 -7.92 -31.68 -19.65
N ASN A 127 -7.51 -30.84 -18.68
CA ASN A 127 -6.10 -30.60 -18.39
C ASN A 127 -5.66 -31.48 -17.22
N GLU A 128 -4.55 -32.20 -17.39
CA GLU A 128 -3.95 -33.06 -16.36
C GLU A 128 -3.54 -32.27 -15.10
N VAL A 129 -3.27 -30.96 -15.26
CA VAL A 129 -3.00 -30.02 -14.17
C VAL A 129 -3.91 -28.80 -14.32
N SER A 130 -4.64 -28.48 -13.25
CA SER A 130 -5.45 -27.27 -13.16
C SER A 130 -4.58 -26.03 -12.98
N ASP A 131 -5.00 -24.90 -13.54
CA ASP A 131 -4.32 -23.62 -13.32
C ASP A 131 -4.29 -23.27 -11.82
N PRO A 132 -3.16 -22.75 -11.30
CA PRO A 132 -3.01 -22.41 -9.90
C PRO A 132 -3.86 -21.21 -9.53
N VAL A 133 -4.39 -21.18 -8.31
CA VAL A 133 -5.18 -20.05 -7.80
C VAL A 133 -4.56 -19.60 -6.49
N TRP A 134 -4.07 -18.37 -6.48
CA TRP A 134 -3.50 -17.71 -5.31
C TRP A 134 -4.22 -16.40 -5.09
N THR A 135 -4.59 -16.13 -3.85
CA THR A 135 -5.24 -14.88 -3.43
C THR A 135 -4.54 -14.36 -2.18
N GLU A 136 -4.31 -13.06 -2.13
CA GLU A 136 -3.77 -12.41 -0.94
C GLU A 136 -4.91 -11.91 -0.05
N SER A 137 -4.74 -12.03 1.26
CA SER A 137 -5.69 -11.48 2.23
C SER A 137 -5.56 -9.96 2.29
N ASN A 138 -6.67 -9.24 2.41
CA ASN A 138 -6.63 -7.81 2.71
C ASN A 138 -6.26 -7.59 4.19
N TRP A 139 -5.39 -6.62 4.46
CA TRP A 139 -5.07 -6.14 5.80
C TRP A 139 -5.11 -4.61 5.82
N ASP A 140 -5.44 -4.01 6.97
CA ASP A 140 -5.47 -2.55 7.12
C ASP A 140 -4.05 -1.99 7.34
N THR A 141 -3.45 -2.24 8.50
CA THR A 141 -2.06 -1.86 8.76
C THR A 141 -1.31 -2.96 9.49
N ILE A 142 -0.20 -3.41 8.92
CA ILE A 142 0.76 -4.29 9.60
C ILE A 142 1.68 -3.42 10.45
N ARG A 143 1.67 -3.62 11.76
CA ARG A 143 2.54 -2.90 12.71
C ARG A 143 3.15 -3.86 13.71
N VAL A 144 4.43 -3.65 14.00
CA VAL A 144 5.16 -4.33 15.07
C VAL A 144 5.35 -3.33 16.21
N ARG A 145 5.05 -3.74 17.44
CA ARG A 145 5.26 -2.94 18.66
C ARG A 145 5.97 -3.80 19.70
N VAL A 146 6.92 -3.20 20.40
CA VAL A 146 7.64 -3.83 21.51
C VAL A 146 7.33 -3.05 22.77
N TYR A 147 6.87 -3.73 23.80
CA TYR A 147 6.57 -3.14 25.10
C TYR A 147 6.79 -4.16 26.21
N THR A 148 7.10 -3.67 27.41
CA THR A 148 7.18 -4.48 28.63
C THR A 148 5.77 -4.71 29.16
N VAL A 149 5.43 -5.96 29.49
CA VAL A 149 4.14 -6.33 30.09
C VAL A 149 4.27 -6.25 31.60
N GLN A 150 3.34 -5.56 32.26
CA GLN A 150 3.27 -5.48 33.72
C GLN A 150 2.59 -6.72 34.30
N GLU A 151 2.89 -7.06 35.55
CA GLU A 151 2.26 -8.22 36.20
C GLU A 151 0.77 -7.99 36.45
N ALA A 152 -0.06 -8.99 36.16
CA ALA A 152 -1.51 -8.92 36.32
C ALA A 152 -1.95 -8.61 37.77
N ALA A 153 -1.15 -9.01 38.76
CA ALA A 153 -1.43 -8.68 40.17
C ALA A 153 -1.39 -7.17 40.40
N TYR A 154 -0.42 -6.46 39.80
CA TYR A 154 -0.32 -5.01 39.90
C TYR A 154 -1.53 -4.31 39.28
N ASP A 155 -1.96 -4.76 38.09
CA ASP A 155 -3.14 -4.21 37.41
C ASP A 155 -4.41 -4.38 38.25
N HIS A 156 -4.58 -5.54 38.89
CA HIS A 156 -5.68 -5.77 39.81
C HIS A 156 -5.62 -4.84 41.03
N PHE A 157 -4.45 -4.65 41.65
CA PHE A 157 -4.32 -3.74 42.77
C PHE A 157 -4.68 -2.30 42.39
N VAL A 158 -4.21 -1.82 41.24
CA VAL A 158 -4.55 -0.48 40.72
C VAL A 158 -6.05 -0.36 40.49
N LEU A 159 -6.69 -1.37 39.89
CA LEU A 159 -8.13 -1.38 39.66
C LEU A 159 -8.93 -1.34 40.98
N PHE A 160 -8.60 -2.20 41.94
CA PHE A 160 -9.30 -2.26 43.23
C PHE A 160 -9.17 -0.96 44.02
N HIS A 161 -7.96 -0.38 44.08
CA HIS A 161 -7.75 0.90 44.75
C HIS A 161 -8.49 2.04 44.04
N GLY A 162 -8.48 2.05 42.70
CA GLY A 162 -9.22 3.04 41.92
C GLY A 162 -10.73 3.00 42.20
N VAL A 163 -11.32 1.80 42.25
CA VAL A 163 -12.73 1.61 42.62
C VAL A 163 -13.00 2.07 44.05
N ALA A 164 -12.15 1.67 45.00
CA ALA A 164 -12.33 2.02 46.41
C ALA A 164 -12.31 3.55 46.64
N VAL A 165 -11.36 4.26 46.04
CA VAL A 165 -11.27 5.73 46.12
C VAL A 165 -12.50 6.39 45.51
N THR A 166 -12.99 5.87 44.39
CA THR A 166 -14.18 6.38 43.71
C THR A 166 -15.43 6.23 44.60
N VAL A 167 -15.66 5.04 45.15
CA VAL A 167 -16.79 4.79 46.06
C VAL A 167 -16.70 5.68 47.30
N LEU A 168 -15.51 5.76 47.91
CA LEU A 168 -15.31 6.58 49.10
C LEU A 168 -15.59 8.06 48.82
N SER A 169 -15.20 8.56 47.64
CA SER A 169 -15.46 9.93 47.22
C SER A 169 -16.96 10.20 47.08
N TYR A 170 -17.73 9.29 46.47
CA TYR A 170 -19.19 9.41 46.40
C TYR A 170 -19.85 9.41 47.79
N LEU A 171 -19.39 8.54 48.69
CA LEU A 171 -19.87 8.50 50.08
C LEU A 171 -19.58 9.80 50.82
N LEU A 172 -18.35 10.33 50.70
CA LEU A 172 -17.96 11.61 51.31
C LEU A 172 -18.81 12.76 50.78
N ILE A 173 -19.02 12.86 49.46
CA ILE A 173 -19.89 13.87 48.85
C ILE A 173 -21.32 13.76 49.39
N GLY A 174 -21.85 12.55 49.49
CA GLY A 174 -23.18 12.30 50.04
C GLY A 174 -23.31 12.77 51.49
N MET A 175 -22.32 12.43 52.33
CA MET A 175 -22.27 12.86 53.73
C MET A 175 -22.14 14.39 53.84
N SER A 176 -21.22 15.02 53.10
CA SER A 176 -21.04 16.47 53.12
C SER A 176 -22.32 17.21 52.72
N LYS A 177 -23.03 16.75 51.67
CA LYS A 177 -24.32 17.33 51.27
C LYS A 177 -25.37 17.21 52.37
N ALA A 178 -25.44 16.05 53.03
CA ALA A 178 -26.38 15.82 54.13
C ALA A 178 -26.08 16.73 55.33
N PHE A 179 -24.81 16.88 55.70
CA PHE A 179 -24.38 17.77 56.78
C PHE A 179 -24.71 19.24 56.48
N ILE A 180 -24.36 19.74 55.29
CA ILE A 180 -24.65 21.12 54.87
C ILE A 180 -26.17 21.38 54.88
N THR A 181 -26.96 20.47 54.30
CA THR A 181 -28.43 20.59 54.27
C THR A 181 -29.03 20.61 55.68
N LYS A 182 -28.48 19.81 56.60
CA LYS A 182 -28.94 19.76 57.99
C LYS A 182 -28.57 21.03 58.76
N ALA A 183 -27.39 21.60 58.51
CA ALA A 183 -26.96 22.87 59.10
C ALA A 183 -27.83 24.04 58.61
N MET A 184 -28.12 24.12 57.31
CA MET A 184 -28.96 25.18 56.73
C MET A 184 -30.42 25.19 57.21
N LYS A 185 -30.93 24.08 57.76
CA LYS A 185 -32.29 23.99 58.32
C LYS A 185 -32.39 24.42 59.78
N ARG A 186 -31.26 24.74 60.43
CA ARG A 186 -31.18 25.02 61.86
C ARG A 186 -31.06 26.52 62.18
N ASP A 187 -30.96 27.37 61.16
CA ASP A 187 -31.23 28.82 61.20
C ASP A 187 -32.68 29.08 60.74
#